data_AF-A0A935QY09-F1
#
_entry.id   AF-A0A935QY09-F1
#
_cell.length_a   1.000
_cell.length_b   1.000
_cell.length_c   1.000
_cell.angle_alpha   90.00
_cell.angle_beta   90.00
_cell.angle_gamma   90.00
#
_symmetry.space_group_name_H-M   'P 1'
#
loop_
_entity.id
_entity.type
_entity.pdbx_description
1 polymer ?
#
loop_
_entity_poly.entity_id
_entity_poly.type
_entity_poly.pdbx_seq_one_letter_code
_entity_poly.pdbx_strand_id
1 'polypeptide(L)'
;MRHLPRAALRQATLDMLHQVTQEVTSAADPKAKAKARWKAKSPKLKDTFDEVRAALEAMASGHARCMYCEDSLGTDIDHFWPKADFPDRAFTWENYLLACSYCNSNLKRNQFPRDAAGQPELLDPTVDEPAEHLFFLPGNGRFLAIGPKGHQSIAVFGLNDNAAPRQLPAPVFRPYSAWRPSFGSTTAWRAPTPPGPPSFGKPRGVTRSAGSSCG
;
A
#
# COMPACT_ATOMS: atom_id res chain seq x y z
N MET A 1 9.13 7.80 4.88
CA MET A 1 8.11 7.23 5.77
C MET A 1 7.27 8.38 6.28
N ARG A 2 5.95 8.38 6.03
CA ARG A 2 5.00 9.34 6.57
C ARG A 2 4.16 8.71 7.68
N HIS A 3 3.57 9.53 8.55
CA HIS A 3 2.55 9.05 9.48
C HIS A 3 1.27 8.62 8.75
N LEU A 4 0.70 7.48 9.14
CA LEU A 4 -0.40 6.79 8.47
C LEU A 4 -1.55 6.52 9.44
N PRO A 5 -2.64 7.31 9.42
CA PRO A 5 -3.76 7.07 10.31
C PRO A 5 -4.40 5.70 9.99
N ARG A 6 -4.68 4.92 11.03
CA ARG A 6 -5.35 3.62 10.91
C ARG A 6 -6.76 3.80 10.34
N ALA A 7 -7.05 3.08 9.26
CA ALA A 7 -8.41 2.95 8.76
C ALA A 7 -9.26 2.06 9.68
N ALA A 8 -10.56 2.34 9.73
CA ALA A 8 -11.52 1.47 10.39
C ALA A 8 -11.81 0.23 9.52
N LEU A 9 -11.92 -0.93 10.16
CA LEU A 9 -12.40 -2.16 9.55
C LEU A 9 -13.85 -2.42 9.96
N ARG A 10 -14.57 -3.25 9.19
CA ARG A 10 -15.89 -3.73 9.60
C ARG A 10 -15.77 -4.53 10.89
N GLN A 11 -16.80 -4.42 11.75
CA GLN A 11 -16.82 -5.15 13.02
C GLN A 11 -16.67 -6.66 12.82
N ALA A 12 -17.33 -7.24 11.80
CA ALA A 12 -17.20 -8.67 11.50
C ALA A 12 -15.75 -9.12 11.19
N THR A 13 -14.93 -8.22 10.62
CA THR A 13 -13.52 -8.46 10.31
C THR A 13 -12.69 -8.43 11.59
N LEU A 14 -12.94 -7.46 12.46
CA LEU A 14 -12.33 -7.38 13.79
C LEU A 14 -12.69 -8.60 14.65
N ASP A 15 -13.96 -9.02 14.65
CA ASP A 15 -14.45 -10.18 15.40
C ASP A 15 -13.78 -11.47 14.92
N MET A 16 -13.60 -11.63 13.61
CA MET A 16 -12.90 -12.79 13.05
C MET A 16 -11.42 -12.81 13.45
N LEU A 17 -10.74 -11.67 13.35
CA LEU A 17 -9.34 -11.53 13.78
C LEU A 17 -9.19 -11.85 15.28
N HIS A 18 -10.10 -11.35 16.11
CA HIS A 18 -10.15 -11.63 17.54
C HIS A 18 -10.42 -13.12 17.82
N GLN A 19 -11.39 -13.73 17.15
CA GLN A 19 -11.69 -15.16 17.29
C GLN A 19 -10.45 -16.02 16.99
N VAL A 20 -9.76 -15.75 15.87
CA VAL A 20 -8.55 -16.50 15.50
C VAL A 20 -7.42 -16.27 16.52
N THR A 21 -7.30 -15.04 17.03
CA THR A 21 -6.33 -14.73 18.10
C THR A 21 -6.60 -15.57 19.35
N GLN A 22 -7.86 -15.68 19.80
CA GLN A 22 -8.24 -16.51 20.96
C GLN A 22 -7.92 -18.00 20.74
N GLU A 23 -8.16 -18.53 19.55
CA GLU A 23 -7.79 -19.92 19.22
C GLU A 23 -6.27 -20.15 19.24
N VAL A 24 -5.49 -19.13 18.86
CA VAL A 24 -4.04 -19.19 18.89
C VAL A 24 -3.53 -19.16 20.33
N THR A 25 -4.01 -18.23 21.14
CA THR A 25 -3.54 -18.05 22.52
C THR A 25 -4.00 -19.16 23.47
N SER A 26 -5.12 -19.81 23.19
CA SER A 26 -5.61 -20.97 23.96
C SER A 26 -5.00 -22.31 23.55
N ALA A 27 -4.23 -22.37 22.47
CA ALA A 27 -3.59 -23.60 22.04
C ALA A 27 -2.40 -23.99 22.93
N ALA A 28 -2.15 -25.29 23.07
CA ALA A 28 -0.98 -25.79 23.80
C ALA A 28 0.35 -25.31 23.19
N ASP A 29 0.40 -25.09 21.88
CA ASP A 29 1.50 -24.46 21.16
C ASP A 29 0.98 -23.28 20.31
N PRO A 30 0.97 -22.06 20.85
CA PRO A 30 0.50 -20.87 20.13
C PRO A 30 1.33 -20.57 18.88
N LYS A 31 2.64 -20.83 18.88
CA LYS A 31 3.51 -20.55 17.73
C LYS A 31 3.16 -21.47 16.56
N ALA A 32 3.04 -22.78 16.81
CA ALA A 32 2.63 -23.74 15.80
C ALA A 32 1.21 -23.46 15.30
N LYS A 33 0.27 -23.11 16.21
CA LYS A 33 -1.11 -22.78 15.86
C LYS A 33 -1.20 -21.54 14.98
N ALA A 34 -0.51 -20.45 15.34
CA ALA A 34 -0.46 -19.22 14.54
C ALA A 34 0.10 -19.49 13.14
N LYS A 35 1.21 -20.23 13.05
CA LYS A 35 1.81 -20.63 11.78
C LYS A 35 0.84 -21.45 10.91
N ALA A 36 0.15 -22.42 11.52
CA ALA A 36 -0.83 -23.25 10.82
C ALA A 36 -2.03 -22.43 10.32
N ARG A 37 -2.62 -21.57 11.16
CA ARG A 37 -3.74 -20.70 10.76
C ARG A 37 -3.32 -19.73 9.64
N TRP A 38 -2.13 -19.14 9.73
CA TRP A 38 -1.61 -18.23 8.71
C TRP A 38 -1.32 -18.94 7.38
N LYS A 39 -0.88 -20.20 7.41
CA LYS A 39 -0.63 -21.00 6.20
C LYS A 39 -1.93 -21.47 5.55
N ALA A 40 -2.88 -21.94 6.34
CA ALA A 40 -4.10 -22.55 5.84
C ALA A 40 -5.09 -21.53 5.29
N LYS A 41 -5.20 -20.34 5.91
CA LYS A 41 -6.19 -19.27 5.61
C LYS A 41 -7.51 -19.84 5.09
N SER A 42 -8.32 -20.41 6.00
CA SER A 42 -9.67 -20.89 5.67
C SER A 42 -10.45 -19.86 4.84
N PRO A 43 -11.41 -20.24 3.99
CA PRO A 43 -12.09 -19.30 3.08
C PRO A 43 -12.57 -18.01 3.75
N LYS A 44 -13.25 -18.10 4.90
CA LYS A 44 -13.69 -16.94 5.69
C LYS A 44 -12.55 -16.02 6.14
N LEU A 45 -11.42 -16.61 6.52
CA LEU A 45 -10.22 -15.87 6.91
C LEU A 45 -9.55 -15.23 5.69
N LYS A 46 -9.61 -15.86 4.52
CA LYS A 46 -9.18 -15.24 3.27
C LYS A 46 -10.00 -13.97 2.98
N ASP A 47 -11.33 -14.04 3.05
CA ASP A 47 -12.19 -12.86 2.82
C ASP A 47 -11.89 -11.72 3.82
N THR A 48 -11.61 -12.10 5.08
CA THR A 48 -11.16 -11.16 6.13
C THR A 48 -9.86 -10.47 5.71
N PHE A 49 -8.89 -11.22 5.18
CA PHE A 49 -7.62 -10.65 4.73
C PHE A 49 -7.72 -9.85 3.42
N ASP A 50 -8.73 -10.12 2.58
CA ASP A 50 -8.97 -9.32 1.38
C ASP A 50 -9.42 -7.89 1.78
N GLU A 51 -10.27 -7.74 2.81
CA GLU A 51 -10.58 -6.42 3.39
C GLU A 51 -9.38 -5.78 4.10
N VAL A 52 -8.65 -6.53 4.93
CA VAL A 52 -7.44 -6.03 5.61
C VAL A 52 -6.45 -5.49 4.58
N ARG A 53 -6.23 -6.22 3.47
CA ARG A 53 -5.36 -5.77 2.38
C ARG A 53 -5.87 -4.48 1.75
N ALA A 54 -7.15 -4.42 1.38
CA ALA A 54 -7.74 -3.24 0.77
C ALA A 54 -7.62 -2.00 1.67
N ALA A 55 -7.83 -2.16 2.98
CA ALA A 55 -7.67 -1.09 3.96
C ALA A 55 -6.21 -0.61 4.04
N LEU A 56 -5.24 -1.53 4.09
CA LEU A 56 -3.82 -1.18 4.11
C LEU A 56 -3.37 -0.48 2.82
N GLU A 57 -3.84 -0.94 1.65
CA GLU A 57 -3.56 -0.30 0.36
C GLU A 57 -4.13 1.13 0.30
N ALA A 58 -5.33 1.35 0.85
CA ALA A 58 -5.94 2.67 0.93
C ALA A 58 -5.23 3.61 1.93
N MET A 59 -4.68 3.07 3.02
CA MET A 59 -3.86 3.84 3.98
C MET A 59 -2.51 4.25 3.38
N ALA A 60 -1.91 3.36 2.58
CA ALA A 60 -0.56 3.52 2.07
C ALA A 60 -0.39 4.78 1.18
N SER A 61 0.84 5.31 1.16
CA SER A 61 1.21 6.45 0.32
C SER A 61 1.11 6.11 -1.17
N GLY A 62 0.54 7.02 -1.96
CA GLY A 62 0.47 6.87 -3.42
C GLY A 62 -0.31 5.62 -3.84
N HIS A 63 0.20 4.90 -4.84
CA HIS A 63 -0.45 3.70 -5.37
C HIS A 63 -0.03 2.46 -4.57
N ALA A 64 -0.49 2.36 -3.32
CA ALA A 64 -0.19 1.23 -2.42
C ALA A 64 1.32 0.99 -2.18
N ARG A 65 2.10 2.06 -1.94
CA ARG A 65 3.54 1.93 -1.67
C ARG A 65 3.80 1.27 -0.32
N CYS A 66 4.96 0.64 -0.19
CA CYS A 66 5.46 0.08 1.05
C CYS A 66 5.45 1.13 2.17
N MET A 67 4.83 0.81 3.31
CA MET A 67 4.69 1.72 4.44
C MET A 67 6.02 1.99 5.17
N TYR A 68 7.04 1.14 4.97
CA TYR A 68 8.37 1.38 5.53
C TYR A 68 9.22 2.30 4.64
N CYS A 69 9.49 1.89 3.40
CA CYS A 69 10.42 2.62 2.54
C CYS A 69 9.76 3.71 1.66
N GLU A 70 8.44 3.63 1.43
CA GLU A 70 7.68 4.52 0.53
C GLU A 70 8.20 4.62 -0.91
N ASP A 71 9.06 3.69 -1.29
CA ASP A 71 9.72 3.64 -2.59
C ASP A 71 9.10 2.54 -3.47
N SER A 72 9.13 1.29 -2.99
CA SER A 72 8.60 0.15 -3.72
C SER A 72 7.09 -0.06 -3.52
N LEU A 73 6.45 -0.81 -4.43
CA LEU A 73 5.07 -1.28 -4.26
C LEU A 73 4.96 -2.20 -3.04
N GLY A 74 3.92 -2.00 -2.24
CA GLY A 74 3.55 -2.90 -1.16
C GLY A 74 2.96 -4.20 -1.69
N THR A 75 3.61 -5.32 -1.41
CA THR A 75 3.25 -6.63 -1.95
C THR A 75 2.70 -7.58 -0.90
N ASP A 76 3.04 -7.35 0.38
CA ASP A 76 2.80 -8.29 1.45
C ASP A 76 2.20 -7.60 2.67
N ILE A 77 1.41 -8.34 3.44
CA ILE A 77 1.00 -7.94 4.77
C ILE A 77 2.12 -8.37 5.73
N ASP A 78 2.86 -7.39 6.24
CA ASP A 78 3.86 -7.59 7.29
C ASP A 78 3.21 -7.61 8.67
N HIS A 79 3.86 -8.31 9.60
CA HIS A 79 3.56 -8.21 11.02
C HIS A 79 4.64 -7.33 11.65
N PHE A 80 4.26 -6.17 12.19
CA PHE A 80 5.20 -5.27 12.84
C PHE A 80 5.94 -6.01 13.97
N TRP A 81 5.20 -6.59 14.91
CA TRP A 81 5.64 -7.62 15.85
C TRP A 81 5.70 -8.99 15.14
N PRO A 82 6.88 -9.60 14.96
CA PRO A 82 7.01 -10.84 14.20
C PRO A 82 6.18 -11.99 14.80
N LYS A 83 5.28 -12.57 14.00
CA LYS A 83 4.41 -13.69 14.44
C LYS A 83 5.16 -14.93 14.94
N ALA A 84 6.44 -15.09 14.56
CA ALA A 84 7.28 -16.20 15.02
C ALA A 84 7.59 -16.10 16.52
N ASP A 85 7.62 -14.88 17.05
CA ASP A 85 7.96 -14.56 18.43
C ASP A 85 6.75 -14.08 19.23
N PHE A 86 5.77 -13.46 18.56
CA PHE A 86 4.56 -12.88 19.14
C PHE A 86 3.30 -13.48 18.49
N PRO A 87 2.99 -14.78 18.74
CA PRO A 87 1.85 -15.45 18.12
C PRO A 87 0.50 -14.85 18.57
N ASP A 88 0.43 -14.27 19.76
CA ASP A 88 -0.71 -13.51 20.30
C ASP A 88 -1.06 -12.26 19.47
N ARG A 89 -0.08 -11.72 18.73
CA ARG A 89 -0.26 -10.57 17.83
C ARG A 89 -0.38 -10.96 16.36
N ALA A 90 -0.36 -12.26 16.06
CA ALA A 90 -0.37 -12.74 14.68
C ALA A 90 -1.67 -12.40 13.93
N PHE A 91 -2.77 -12.18 14.66
CA PHE A 91 -4.08 -11.89 14.10
C PHE A 91 -4.69 -10.58 14.60
N THR A 92 -3.89 -9.56 14.87
CA THR A 92 -4.35 -8.24 15.36
C THR A 92 -4.20 -7.17 14.28
N TRP A 93 -5.24 -6.37 14.02
CA TRP A 93 -5.25 -5.34 12.98
C TRP A 93 -4.10 -4.34 13.13
N GLU A 94 -3.86 -3.91 14.36
CA GLU A 94 -2.85 -2.94 14.76
C GLU A 94 -1.43 -3.44 14.51
N ASN A 95 -1.26 -4.75 14.28
CA ASN A 95 0.04 -5.34 14.00
C ASN A 95 0.34 -5.47 12.49
N TYR A 96 -0.58 -5.08 11.61
CA TYR A 96 -0.39 -5.25 10.18
C TYR A 96 0.04 -3.98 9.48
N LEU A 97 1.00 -4.11 8.56
CA LEU A 97 1.46 -3.04 7.67
C LEU A 97 1.58 -3.57 6.24
N LEU A 98 1.36 -2.72 5.25
CA LEU A 98 1.65 -3.06 3.86
C LEU A 98 3.14 -2.83 3.58
N ALA A 99 3.86 -3.89 3.22
CA ALA A 99 5.30 -3.82 2.98
C ALA A 99 5.67 -4.46 1.64
N CYS A 100 6.76 -3.99 1.04
CA CYS A 100 7.37 -4.72 -0.08
C CYS A 100 8.15 -5.94 0.44
N SER A 101 8.32 -6.94 -0.41
CA SER A 101 9.07 -8.16 -0.09
C SER A 101 10.52 -7.89 0.33
N TYR A 102 11.15 -6.83 -0.18
CA TYR A 102 12.51 -6.45 0.22
C TYR A 102 12.58 -5.99 1.68
N CYS A 103 11.72 -5.06 2.08
CA CYS A 103 11.68 -4.58 3.46
C CYS A 103 11.23 -5.69 4.43
N ASN A 104 10.16 -6.41 4.08
CA ASN A 104 9.57 -7.44 4.94
C ASN A 104 10.43 -8.72 4.98
N SER A 105 10.57 -9.41 3.85
CA SER A 105 11.10 -10.79 3.81
C SER A 105 12.62 -10.89 3.70
N ASN A 106 13.28 -9.83 3.22
CA ASN A 106 14.73 -9.85 3.02
C ASN A 106 15.48 -9.16 4.16
N LEU A 107 15.03 -7.96 4.55
CA LEU A 107 15.67 -7.18 5.59
C LEU A 107 15.06 -7.44 6.96
N LYS A 108 13.85 -6.97 7.24
CA LYS A 108 13.21 -7.06 8.56
C LYS A 108 13.15 -8.49 9.07
N ARG A 109 12.48 -9.41 8.36
CA ARG A 109 12.23 -10.79 8.80
C ARG A 109 11.70 -10.80 10.25
N ASN A 110 12.45 -11.44 11.15
CA ASN A 110 12.16 -11.48 12.58
C ASN A 110 13.03 -10.48 13.39
N GLN A 111 13.80 -9.61 12.73
CA GLN A 111 14.54 -8.54 13.42
C GLN A 111 13.54 -7.57 14.04
N PHE A 112 13.58 -7.48 15.36
CA PHE A 112 12.68 -6.64 16.14
C PHE A 112 13.41 -6.13 17.39
N PRO A 113 14.33 -5.15 17.21
CA PRO A 113 15.04 -4.55 18.34
C PRO A 113 14.05 -3.91 19.30
N ARG A 114 14.33 -4.07 20.59
CA ARG A 114 13.52 -3.54 21.69
C ARG A 114 14.42 -2.92 22.74
N ASP A 115 13.92 -1.90 23.40
CA ASP A 115 14.63 -1.25 24.51
C ASP A 115 14.60 -2.10 25.79
N ALA A 116 15.18 -1.59 26.87
CA ALA A 116 15.21 -2.27 28.17
C ALA A 116 13.81 -2.49 28.79
N ALA A 117 12.82 -1.69 28.41
CA ALA A 117 11.42 -1.85 28.82
C ALA A 117 10.62 -2.79 27.90
N GLY A 118 11.27 -3.35 26.86
CA GLY A 118 10.64 -4.22 25.88
C GLY A 118 9.79 -3.50 24.84
N GLN A 119 9.89 -2.18 24.73
CA GLN A 119 9.22 -1.40 23.70
C GLN A 119 9.95 -1.51 22.36
N PRO A 120 9.23 -1.48 21.23
CA PRO A 120 9.84 -1.59 19.92
C PRO A 120 10.74 -0.38 19.63
N GLU A 121 11.95 -0.64 19.15
CA GLU A 121 12.84 0.40 18.60
C GLU A 121 12.71 0.50 17.08
N LEU A 122 11.70 -0.12 16.47
CA LEU A 122 11.35 0.13 15.07
C LEU A 122 10.23 1.18 15.01
N LEU A 123 10.21 1.94 13.92
CA LEU A 123 9.12 2.86 13.61
C LEU A 123 7.91 2.10 13.08
N ASP A 124 6.79 2.26 13.77
CA ASP A 124 5.47 1.92 13.24
C ASP A 124 4.84 3.20 12.68
N PRO A 125 4.73 3.35 11.35
CA PRO A 125 4.18 4.58 10.77
C PRO A 125 2.72 4.82 11.12
N THR A 126 2.02 3.87 11.73
CA THR A 126 0.63 4.01 12.18
C THR A 126 0.48 4.49 13.62
N VAL A 127 1.59 4.56 14.36
CA VAL A 127 1.63 4.96 15.77
C VAL A 127 2.62 6.11 15.97
N ASP A 128 3.83 5.97 15.43
CA ASP A 128 4.89 6.95 15.55
C ASP A 128 4.71 8.09 14.54
N GLU A 129 5.23 9.27 14.88
CA GLU A 129 5.41 10.37 13.93
C GLU A 129 6.82 10.28 13.32
N PRO A 130 6.98 9.83 12.05
CA PRO A 130 8.30 9.57 11.49
C PRO A 130 9.20 10.79 11.44
N ALA A 131 8.65 12.01 11.35
CA ALA A 131 9.44 13.24 11.35
C ALA A 131 10.19 13.49 12.68
N GLU A 132 9.75 12.89 13.78
CA GLU A 132 10.45 12.96 15.08
C GLU A 132 11.67 12.02 15.15
N HIS A 133 11.78 11.09 14.20
CA HIS A 133 12.77 10.01 14.22
C HIS A 133 13.64 9.94 12.97
N LEU A 134 13.20 10.53 11.87
CA LEU A 134 13.87 10.50 10.58
C LEU A 134 13.84 11.88 9.95
N PHE A 135 15.02 12.39 9.60
CA PHE A 135 15.16 13.61 8.81
C PHE A 135 15.59 13.25 7.38
N PHE A 136 14.73 13.53 6.40
CA PHE A 136 15.06 13.30 4.99
C PHE A 136 16.01 14.39 4.48
N LEU A 137 17.08 13.98 3.79
CA LEU A 137 18.07 14.85 3.16
C LEU A 137 17.84 14.89 1.64
N PRO A 138 17.16 15.92 1.09
CA PRO A 138 16.82 15.96 -0.33
C PRO A 138 18.05 15.95 -1.24
N GLY A 139 19.19 16.47 -0.78
CA GLY A 139 20.42 16.56 -1.58
C GLY A 139 21.05 15.22 -1.96
N ASN A 140 20.75 14.14 -1.22
CA ASN A 140 21.27 12.81 -1.51
C ASN A 140 20.24 11.68 -1.35
N GLY A 141 18.98 12.00 -1.04
CA GLY A 141 17.89 11.03 -0.89
C GLY A 141 18.01 10.12 0.33
N ARG A 142 18.85 10.46 1.32
CA ARG A 142 19.07 9.64 2.53
C ARG A 142 18.28 10.17 3.71
N PHE A 143 18.06 9.30 4.69
CA PHE A 143 17.58 9.66 6.01
C PHE A 143 18.73 9.82 7.00
N LEU A 144 18.65 10.84 7.84
CA LEU A 144 19.39 10.95 9.09
C LEU A 144 18.50 10.45 10.23
N ALA A 145 19.06 9.63 11.13
CA ALA A 145 18.34 9.15 12.29
C ALA A 145 18.28 10.21 13.40
N ILE A 146 17.12 10.31 14.03
CA ILE A 146 16.89 11.06 15.28
C ILE A 146 16.50 10.03 16.34
N GLY A 147 17.36 9.86 17.34
CA GLY A 147 17.13 8.92 18.44
C GLY A 147 17.20 7.43 18.06
N PRO A 148 17.02 6.52 19.04
CA PRO A 148 17.22 5.08 18.84
C PRO A 148 16.31 4.47 17.77
N LYS A 149 15.02 4.85 17.78
CA LYS A 149 14.04 4.37 16.80
C LYS A 149 14.44 4.64 15.35
N GLY A 150 14.93 5.86 15.09
CA GLY A 150 15.42 6.25 13.76
C GLY A 150 16.60 5.39 13.32
N HIS A 151 17.58 5.18 14.22
CA HIS A 151 18.79 4.39 13.91
C HIS A 151 18.44 2.94 13.58
N GLN A 152 17.65 2.30 14.43
CA GLN A 152 17.24 0.90 14.24
C GLN A 152 16.37 0.74 13.00
N SER A 153 15.46 1.69 12.72
CA SER A 153 14.63 1.64 11.51
C SER A 153 15.43 1.81 10.23
N ILE A 154 16.40 2.72 10.19
CA ILE A 154 17.31 2.87 9.04
C ILE A 154 18.08 1.58 8.82
N ALA A 155 18.63 0.97 9.88
CA ALA A 155 19.42 -0.24 9.80
C ALA A 155 18.58 -1.46 9.38
N VAL A 156 17.47 -1.72 10.06
CA VAL A 156 16.63 -2.92 9.84
C VAL A 156 15.87 -2.85 8.52
N PHE A 157 15.39 -1.68 8.10
CA PHE A 157 14.69 -1.54 6.83
C PHE A 157 15.61 -1.10 5.68
N GLY A 158 16.91 -0.91 5.93
CA GLY A 158 17.87 -0.46 4.93
C GLY A 158 17.47 0.85 4.26
N LEU A 159 16.90 1.81 4.99
CA LEU A 159 16.31 3.02 4.39
C LEU A 159 17.31 3.88 3.60
N ASN A 160 18.60 3.65 3.83
CA ASN A 160 19.73 4.30 3.15
C ASN A 160 20.51 3.36 2.24
N ASP A 161 20.00 2.15 2.02
CA ASP A 161 20.65 1.14 1.19
C ASP A 161 20.44 1.48 -0.28
N ASN A 162 21.56 1.59 -1.00
CA ASN A 162 21.58 1.81 -2.44
C ASN A 162 21.67 0.50 -3.23
N ALA A 163 21.45 -0.65 -2.58
CA ALA A 163 21.44 -1.93 -3.28
C ALA A 163 20.19 -2.06 -4.18
N ALA A 164 20.34 -2.70 -5.34
CA ALA A 164 19.19 -3.16 -6.11
C ALA A 164 18.31 -4.05 -5.20
N PRO A 165 16.99 -3.79 -5.08
CA PRO A 165 16.08 -3.18 -6.05
C PRO A 165 15.72 -1.69 -5.83
N ARG A 166 16.31 -0.99 -4.85
CA ARG A 166 15.99 0.43 -4.56
C ARG A 166 16.71 1.43 -5.47
N GLN A 167 17.76 1.00 -6.15
CA GLN A 167 18.35 1.80 -7.22
C GLN A 167 17.40 1.83 -8.42
N LEU A 168 16.79 2.99 -8.68
CA LEU A 168 16.37 3.32 -10.03
C LEU A 168 17.60 3.17 -10.93
N PRO A 169 17.48 2.54 -12.12
CA PRO A 169 18.59 2.52 -13.05
C PRO A 169 19.03 3.97 -13.27
N ALA A 170 20.35 4.21 -13.22
CA ALA A 170 20.89 5.52 -13.56
C ALA A 170 20.21 5.98 -14.87
N PRO A 171 19.71 7.22 -14.96
CA PRO A 171 19.07 7.68 -16.19
C PRO A 171 20.07 7.48 -17.30
N VAL A 172 19.82 6.51 -18.18
CA VAL A 172 20.58 6.38 -19.40
C VAL A 172 20.14 7.58 -20.22
N PHE A 173 20.89 8.68 -20.12
CA PHE A 173 20.74 9.83 -20.99
C PHE A 173 21.03 9.34 -22.41
N ARG A 174 20.01 8.80 -23.09
CA ARG A 174 20.08 8.58 -24.53
C ARG A 174 19.83 9.96 -25.13
N PRO A 175 20.83 10.58 -25.78
CA PRO A 175 20.58 11.82 -26.49
C PRO A 175 19.42 11.58 -27.47
N TYR A 176 18.53 12.57 -27.60
CA TYR A 176 17.32 12.49 -28.42
C TYR A 176 17.60 12.01 -29.87
N SER A 177 18.81 12.25 -30.36
CA SER A 177 19.31 11.81 -31.67
C SER A 177 19.47 10.28 -31.84
N ALA A 178 19.44 9.50 -30.76
CA ALA A 178 19.61 8.05 -30.78
C ALA A 178 18.28 7.27 -30.81
N TRP A 179 17.13 7.96 -30.74
CA TRP A 179 15.82 7.33 -30.94
C TRP A 179 15.44 7.40 -32.43
N ARG A 180 15.95 6.44 -33.21
CA ARG A 180 15.40 6.14 -34.54
C ARG A 180 14.37 5.03 -34.38
N PRO A 181 13.06 5.32 -34.41
CA PRO A 181 12.09 4.27 -34.62
C PRO A 181 12.36 3.69 -36.02
N SER A 182 12.70 2.41 -36.08
CA SER A 182 12.71 1.65 -37.31
C SER A 182 11.26 1.52 -37.77
N PHE A 183 10.73 2.54 -38.45
CA PHE A 183 9.47 2.41 -39.17
C PHE A 183 9.72 1.47 -40.36
N GLY A 184 9.50 0.18 -40.13
CA GLY A 184 9.32 -0.77 -41.22
C GLY A 184 8.10 -0.34 -42.02
N SER A 185 8.31 -0.18 -43.34
CA SER A 185 7.33 -0.16 -44.43
C SER A 185 6.01 0.61 -44.17
N THR A 186 5.88 1.74 -44.86
CA THR A 186 4.67 2.54 -44.99
C THR A 186 3.49 1.71 -45.52
N THR A 187 2.66 1.20 -44.60
CA THR A 187 1.24 0.98 -44.90
C THR A 187 0.49 2.08 -44.17
N ALA A 188 -0.08 3.02 -44.93
CA ALA A 188 -0.77 4.17 -44.40
C ALA A 188 -1.96 3.75 -43.54
N TRP A 189 -1.86 3.95 -42.23
CA TRP A 189 -2.99 3.86 -41.32
C TRP A 189 -3.97 5.01 -41.68
N ARG A 190 -5.13 4.68 -42.26
CA ARG A 190 -6.26 5.61 -42.36
C ARG A 190 -6.93 5.67 -40.99
N ALA A 191 -6.94 6.85 -40.39
CA ALA A 191 -7.79 7.12 -39.23
C ALA A 191 -9.27 7.00 -39.63
N PRO A 192 -10.13 6.35 -38.84
CA PRO A 192 -11.57 6.41 -39.06
C PRO A 192 -12.06 7.86 -38.86
N THR A 193 -12.92 8.31 -39.78
CA THR A 193 -13.59 9.61 -39.70
C THR A 193 -14.47 9.68 -38.46
N PRO A 194 -14.41 10.76 -37.65
CA PRO A 194 -15.31 10.94 -36.53
C PRO A 194 -16.76 11.06 -37.02
N PRO A 195 -17.76 10.56 -36.26
CA PRO A 195 -19.17 10.76 -36.61
C PRO A 195 -19.51 12.26 -36.58
N GLY A 196 -20.27 12.68 -37.59
CA GLY A 196 -20.73 14.07 -37.72
C GLY A 196 -21.69 14.49 -36.60
N PRO A 197 -21.87 15.80 -36.40
CA PRO A 197 -22.75 16.32 -35.35
C PRO A 197 -24.22 15.91 -35.56
N PRO A 198 -24.98 15.71 -34.48
CA PRO A 198 -26.41 15.35 -34.57
C PRO A 198 -27.22 16.48 -35.24
N SER A 199 -28.11 16.08 -36.14
CA SER A 199 -29.04 16.96 -36.83
C SER A 199 -30.13 17.45 -35.86
N PHE A 200 -30.13 18.76 -35.57
CA PHE A 200 -31.23 19.41 -34.87
C PHE A 200 -32.46 19.45 -35.78
N GLY A 201 -33.46 18.61 -35.47
CA GLY A 201 -34.78 18.65 -36.09
C GLY A 201 -35.46 19.99 -35.81
N LYS A 202 -35.99 20.63 -36.86
CA LYS A 202 -36.77 21.87 -36.76
C LYS A 202 -37.97 21.69 -35.81
N PRO A 203 -38.28 22.67 -34.94
CA PRO A 203 -39.47 22.61 -34.12
C PRO A 203 -40.73 22.69 -35.00
N ARG A 204 -41.64 21.74 -34.83
CA ARG A 204 -43.03 21.86 -35.31
C ARG A 204 -43.87 22.49 -34.20
N GLY A 205 -44.48 23.62 -34.53
CA GLY A 205 -45.48 24.29 -33.72
C GLY A 205 -45.66 25.71 -34.25
N VAL A 206 -46.85 26.29 -34.38
CA VAL A 206 -48.23 25.91 -34.07
C VAL A 206 -49.07 26.80 -34.99
N THR A 207 -50.05 26.25 -35.69
CA THR A 207 -51.04 27.05 -36.43
C THR A 207 -51.94 27.77 -35.42
N ARG A 208 -51.90 29.10 -35.43
CA ARG A 208 -52.88 29.97 -34.76
C ARG A 208 -54.22 29.89 -35.50
N SER A 209 -55.30 29.63 -34.77
CA SER A 209 -56.65 30.00 -35.18
C SER A 209 -57.34 30.72 -34.02
N ALA A 210 -57.84 31.91 -34.32
CA ALA A 210 -58.52 32.84 -33.43
C ALA A 210 -60.00 32.51 -33.25
N GLY A 211 -60.60 33.04 -32.18
CA GLY A 211 -62.05 33.11 -31.94
C GLY A 211 -62.31 33.24 -30.44
N SER A 212 -62.30 34.45 -29.87
CA SER A 212 -63.48 35.28 -29.57
C SER A 212 -64.55 34.63 -28.69
N SER A 213 -64.68 35.11 -27.45
CA SER A 213 -65.92 35.78 -27.02
C SER A 213 -65.74 36.41 -25.63
N CYS A 214 -66.34 37.59 -25.50
CA CYS A 214 -66.46 38.41 -24.30
C CYS A 214 -67.56 37.88 -23.37
N GLY A 215 -67.43 38.20 -22.09
CA GLY A 215 -68.43 38.04 -21.04
C GLY A 215 -67.80 38.34 -19.69
#